data_AF-A0AAU9IMS3-F1
#
_entry.id   AF-A0AAU9IMS3-F1
#
_cell.length_a   1.000
_cell.length_b   1.000
_cell.length_c   1.000
_cell.angle_alpha   90.00
_cell.angle_beta   90.00
_cell.angle_gamma   90.00
#
_symmetry.space_group_name_H-M   'P 1'
#
loop_
_entity.id
_entity.type
_entity.pdbx_description
1 polymer ?
#
loop_
_entity_poly.entity_id
_entity_poly.type
_entity_poly.pdbx_seq_one_letter_code
_entity_poly.pdbx_strand_id
1 'polypeptide(L)'
;MKSYRTFFESTQAETPGSRNKLYKTLSTPLFEKRNRRKLSSTRSASRFSSPSPSSFLNKIKNRHLHQDFPVTPELASQVIREFLLPMFEADGRKINAKSRSSLFGINSKENSSRIVKGKLSEIILRQLNITNEELEKLKNRWVDTEKEKKRIKNEIEELKGCLINSICNLNMLKYHYQETNKTIKTEQLNVSLVNQQINEYRQMNLKREVERIENIDQLNKERIKNKILGDKANELQHWNAFLLMQNDIMGERLKGLYEACEDMCDNQKSNEKIDNELQIIKKRSSDLFSYWISTEENTLQVSQNCLEFINQNHTAATQRKQYRDDVKKLKNTMKDILLTMTKKVSQATDEKNNYEEKCSQMEKKFKDISESYTKVRLQIKEMNAKRKQFGFDEEKLCKNCNKAFYEKDNYNWSCLRHAGKWNGTMYWCCGKLKEDAIGCVKSKHETRDDEEGDENEANDEIANKKINKKCPSCKEIGHLPHQCPKDPNARSNVNQKEEIDRIFLTHRRRDRMGNMTNDVTIKLKAMLKINEEDEKEGKTQRENIGFEDIEEVRLEAIETPINVFEIAKKRLEKSSSSVKHRKLSRMNSMSKDFTGLLDSGLLLSSKNYEGSHSRRQSINFKLSSIDT
;
A
#
# COMPACT_ATOMS: atom_id res chain seq x y z
N MET A 1 -87.25 -3.13 40.99
CA MET A 1 -87.13 -3.34 42.45
C MET A 1 -85.68 -3.69 42.74
N LYS A 2 -84.88 -2.73 43.23
CA LYS A 2 -84.40 -2.61 44.62
C LYS A 2 -83.66 -3.85 45.17
N SER A 3 -82.37 -3.61 45.46
CA SER A 3 -81.57 -4.13 46.57
C SER A 3 -81.16 -5.60 46.54
N TYR A 4 -79.86 -5.87 46.61
CA TYR A 4 -79.21 -6.41 47.82
C TYR A 4 -77.70 -6.49 47.59
N ARG A 5 -76.94 -5.62 48.26
CA ARG A 5 -75.51 -5.82 48.50
C ARG A 5 -75.12 -5.15 49.81
N THR A 6 -74.90 -5.97 50.83
CA THR A 6 -74.34 -5.56 52.11
C THR A 6 -73.42 -6.66 52.65
N PHE A 7 -72.34 -6.19 53.28
CA PHE A 7 -71.41 -6.83 54.23
C PHE A 7 -70.32 -7.78 53.71
N PHE A 8 -69.07 -7.29 53.76
CA PHE A 8 -68.09 -7.66 54.80
C PHE A 8 -67.03 -6.54 54.97
N GLU A 9 -67.05 -5.87 56.13
CA GLU A 9 -65.88 -5.25 56.79
C GLU A 9 -65.13 -6.41 57.50
N SER A 10 -63.83 -6.45 57.74
CA SER A 10 -62.93 -5.49 58.40
C SER A 10 -61.51 -6.08 58.34
N THR A 11 -60.45 -5.30 58.16
CA THR A 11 -59.52 -5.00 59.27
C THR A 11 -58.63 -3.81 58.89
N GLN A 12 -58.63 -2.81 59.78
CA GLN A 12 -57.75 -1.65 59.75
C GLN A 12 -56.45 -1.95 60.50
N ALA A 13 -55.35 -1.38 60.04
CA ALA A 13 -54.21 -1.01 60.88
C ALA A 13 -53.73 0.39 60.45
N GLU A 14 -53.54 1.24 61.45
CA GLU A 14 -53.34 2.68 61.39
C GLU A 14 -51.91 3.06 60.96
N THR A 15 -51.75 4.20 60.29
CA THR A 15 -50.91 5.33 60.78
C THR A 15 -50.97 6.53 59.81
N PRO A 16 -50.70 7.76 60.30
CA PRO A 16 -51.25 8.99 59.73
C PRO A 16 -50.21 9.86 58.98
N GLY A 17 -50.71 10.74 58.12
CA GLY A 17 -50.16 12.09 58.05
C GLY A 17 -49.73 12.61 56.68
N SER A 18 -50.46 13.65 56.26
CA SER A 18 -49.94 14.88 55.64
C SER A 18 -50.11 15.08 54.12
N ARG A 19 -51.25 15.73 53.83
CA ARG A 19 -51.38 17.02 53.11
C ARG A 19 -51.02 17.10 51.62
N ASN A 20 -52.11 17.38 50.87
CA ASN A 20 -52.27 18.46 49.89
C ASN A 20 -51.35 18.47 48.66
N LYS A 21 -51.94 18.24 47.48
CA LYS A 21 -52.33 19.35 46.56
C LYS A 21 -53.00 18.84 45.27
N LEU A 22 -54.18 19.41 45.04
CA LEU A 22 -54.69 19.95 43.77
C LEU A 22 -54.97 19.00 42.58
N TYR A 23 -56.27 18.74 42.41
CA TYR A 23 -56.92 18.60 41.12
C TYR A 23 -56.57 19.76 40.17
N LYS A 24 -56.28 19.44 38.91
CA LYS A 24 -56.77 20.22 37.78
C LYS A 24 -56.76 19.41 36.48
N THR A 25 -57.98 19.25 36.00
CA THR A 25 -58.42 18.93 34.65
C THR A 25 -57.90 19.95 33.62
N LEU A 26 -58.16 19.62 32.34
CA LEU A 26 -58.19 20.45 31.12
C LEU A 26 -57.05 20.10 30.15
N SER A 27 -57.31 19.29 29.13
CA SER A 27 -57.93 19.66 27.85
C SER A 27 -57.09 20.62 27.01
N THR A 28 -56.74 20.10 25.85
CA THR A 28 -56.14 20.75 24.69
C THR A 28 -56.89 22.02 24.27
N PRO A 29 -56.14 23.02 23.78
CA PRO A 29 -56.63 23.79 22.66
C PRO A 29 -55.64 23.82 21.50
N LEU A 30 -56.22 23.61 20.32
CA LEU A 30 -55.73 24.08 19.03
C LEU A 30 -55.37 25.56 19.11
N PHE A 31 -54.19 25.95 18.62
CA PHE A 31 -54.03 27.25 17.97
C PHE A 31 -52.97 27.18 16.86
N GLU A 32 -53.53 27.21 15.66
CA GLU A 32 -52.96 27.56 14.39
C GLU A 32 -52.49 29.02 14.40
N LYS A 33 -51.23 29.29 14.03
CA LYS A 33 -50.86 30.51 13.27
C LYS A 33 -49.41 30.48 12.80
N ARG A 34 -49.30 30.45 11.46
CA ARG A 34 -48.45 31.31 10.62
C ARG A 34 -47.08 31.70 11.20
N ASN A 35 -46.04 31.11 10.62
CA ASN A 35 -44.92 31.92 10.14
C ASN A 35 -44.32 31.34 8.86
N ARG A 36 -44.86 31.84 7.73
CA ARG A 36 -44.14 31.90 6.46
C ARG A 36 -42.95 32.85 6.65
N ARG A 37 -41.73 32.31 6.75
CA ARG A 37 -40.54 33.05 6.33
C ARG A 37 -39.97 32.37 5.11
N LYS A 38 -40.17 33.05 3.97
CA LYS A 38 -39.41 32.90 2.74
C LYS A 38 -37.93 32.98 3.11
N LEU A 39 -37.17 31.92 2.86
CA LEU A 39 -35.74 32.04 2.64
C LEU A 39 -35.47 31.52 1.23
N SER A 40 -35.13 32.52 0.42
CA SER A 40 -34.62 32.50 -0.93
C SER A 40 -33.76 31.27 -1.24
N SER A 41 -34.20 30.58 -2.29
CA SER A 41 -33.34 29.97 -3.30
C SER A 41 -32.22 30.94 -3.69
N THR A 42 -31.02 30.73 -3.16
CA THR A 42 -29.78 31.12 -3.82
C THR A 42 -29.11 29.85 -4.28
N ARG A 43 -29.13 29.68 -5.61
CA ARG A 43 -28.23 28.81 -6.36
C ARG A 43 -26.79 29.18 -5.99
N SER A 44 -26.17 28.37 -5.15
CA SER A 44 -24.72 28.34 -4.99
C SER A 44 -24.22 27.03 -5.59
N ALA A 45 -23.92 27.07 -6.89
CA ALA A 45 -23.20 26.02 -7.57
C ALA A 45 -21.75 25.99 -7.04
N SER A 46 -21.50 25.23 -5.98
CA SER A 46 -20.12 24.88 -5.60
C SER A 46 -19.69 23.64 -6.38
N ARG A 47 -19.15 23.91 -7.58
CA ARG A 47 -18.28 22.97 -8.30
C ARG A 47 -17.03 22.75 -7.44
N PHE A 48 -17.03 21.72 -6.60
CA PHE A 48 -15.79 21.13 -6.11
C PHE A 48 -15.33 20.07 -7.11
N SER A 49 -14.70 20.56 -8.18
CA SER A 49 -13.78 19.75 -8.98
C SER A 49 -12.57 19.44 -8.10
N SER A 50 -12.36 18.17 -7.81
CA SER A 50 -11.10 17.67 -7.25
C SER A 50 -9.93 18.15 -8.12
N PRO A 51 -8.85 18.70 -7.54
CA PRO A 51 -7.66 19.03 -8.31
C PRO A 51 -6.99 17.71 -8.72
N SER A 52 -7.05 17.43 -10.02
CA SER A 52 -6.24 16.40 -10.66
C SER A 52 -4.75 16.58 -10.25
N PRO A 53 -4.04 15.52 -9.84
CA PRO A 53 -2.61 15.58 -9.52
C PRO A 53 -1.70 15.91 -10.72
N SER A 54 -2.25 16.11 -11.92
CA SER A 54 -1.46 16.35 -13.14
C SER A 54 -1.05 17.81 -13.40
N SER A 55 -1.53 18.79 -12.62
CA SER A 55 -1.26 20.21 -12.90
C SER A 55 0.13 20.69 -12.45
N PHE A 56 0.77 20.00 -11.50
CA PHE A 56 2.12 20.39 -11.04
C PHE A 56 3.22 19.95 -12.02
N LEU A 57 3.04 18.81 -12.70
CA LEU A 57 3.98 18.33 -13.72
C LEU A 57 3.84 19.08 -15.05
N ASN A 58 2.67 19.64 -15.35
CA ASN A 58 2.50 20.53 -16.51
C ASN A 58 3.13 21.92 -16.30
N LYS A 59 3.30 22.37 -15.05
CA LYS A 59 4.05 23.61 -14.75
C LYS A 59 5.57 23.46 -14.89
N ILE A 60 6.10 22.24 -14.83
CA ILE A 60 7.53 21.97 -15.05
C ILE A 60 7.83 21.74 -16.54
N LYS A 61 6.90 21.13 -17.30
CA LYS A 61 7.06 20.91 -18.75
C LYS A 61 6.98 22.18 -19.60
N ASN A 62 6.38 23.27 -19.11
CA ASN A 62 6.32 24.55 -19.84
C ASN A 62 7.49 25.51 -19.58
N ARG A 63 8.54 25.12 -18.84
CA ARG A 63 9.74 25.95 -18.64
C ARG A 63 10.78 25.87 -19.77
N HIS A 64 10.52 25.06 -20.81
CA HIS A 64 11.40 24.95 -21.99
C HIS A 64 10.84 25.61 -23.26
N LEU A 65 9.78 26.41 -23.17
CA LEU A 65 9.55 27.40 -24.22
C LEU A 65 10.45 28.61 -23.93
N HIS A 66 11.48 28.77 -24.75
CA HIS A 66 12.28 29.98 -24.86
C HIS A 66 11.35 31.20 -24.96
N GLN A 67 11.12 31.88 -23.84
CA GLN A 67 10.79 33.29 -23.87
C GLN A 67 12.13 34.01 -23.99
N ASP A 68 12.43 34.44 -25.21
CA ASP A 68 13.46 35.42 -25.47
C ASP A 68 13.06 36.70 -24.73
N PHE A 69 13.52 36.84 -23.48
CA PHE A 69 13.53 38.13 -22.82
C PHE A 69 14.53 38.98 -23.61
N PRO A 70 14.08 40.05 -24.30
CA PRO A 70 15.02 40.96 -24.94
C PRO A 70 15.88 41.56 -23.83
N VAL A 71 17.14 41.14 -23.77
CA VAL A 71 18.11 41.74 -22.86
C VAL A 71 18.27 43.18 -23.32
N THR A 72 17.61 44.09 -22.61
CA THR A 72 17.74 45.52 -22.87
C THR A 72 19.20 45.91 -22.68
N PRO A 73 19.78 46.73 -23.57
CA PRO A 73 21.18 47.14 -23.48
C PRO A 73 21.51 47.80 -22.13
N GLU A 74 20.55 48.44 -21.46
CA GLU A 74 20.75 48.96 -20.10
C GLU A 74 21.06 47.85 -19.09
N LEU A 75 20.30 46.75 -19.13
CA LEU A 75 20.46 45.61 -18.20
C LEU A 75 21.76 44.86 -18.47
N ALA A 76 22.13 44.68 -19.75
CA ALA A 76 23.44 44.12 -20.10
C ALA A 76 24.58 45.02 -19.59
N SER A 77 24.44 46.35 -19.75
CA SER A 77 25.45 47.29 -19.25
C SER A 77 25.56 47.28 -17.72
N GLN A 78 24.44 47.09 -17.01
CA GLN A 78 24.42 47.03 -15.55
C GLN A 78 25.06 45.75 -15.03
N VAL A 79 24.78 44.61 -15.68
CA VAL A 79 25.44 43.33 -15.37
C VAL A 79 26.95 43.42 -15.64
N ILE A 80 27.35 44.05 -16.75
CA ILE A 80 28.77 44.26 -17.06
C ILE A 80 29.43 45.15 -16.00
N ARG A 81 28.77 46.24 -15.58
CA ARG A 81 29.35 47.24 -14.67
C ARG A 81 29.42 46.76 -13.22
N GLU A 82 28.40 46.03 -12.74
CA GLU A 82 28.32 45.59 -11.35
C GLU A 82 28.95 44.21 -11.10
N PHE A 83 28.95 43.31 -12.08
CA PHE A 83 29.39 41.92 -11.86
C PHE A 83 30.66 41.55 -12.63
N LEU A 84 30.82 42.02 -13.88
CA LEU A 84 31.98 41.65 -14.70
C LEU A 84 33.17 42.61 -14.51
N LEU A 85 32.95 43.94 -14.46
CA LEU A 85 34.02 44.93 -14.30
C LEU A 85 34.85 44.70 -13.03
N PRO A 86 34.25 44.44 -11.85
CA PRO A 86 35.03 44.17 -10.63
C PRO A 86 35.92 42.93 -10.73
N MET A 87 35.53 41.91 -11.50
CA MET A 87 36.37 40.74 -11.77
C MET A 87 37.60 41.12 -12.60
N PHE A 88 37.43 41.96 -13.64
CA PHE A 88 38.54 42.38 -14.48
C PHE A 88 39.44 43.45 -13.83
N GLU A 89 38.87 44.32 -12.97
CA GLU A 89 39.64 45.28 -12.18
C GLU A 89 40.49 44.62 -11.08
N ALA A 90 40.03 43.49 -10.53
CA ALA A 90 40.81 42.69 -9.58
C ALA A 90 42.03 42.03 -10.24
N ASP A 91 41.93 41.64 -11.51
CA ASP A 91 43.04 41.06 -12.28
C ASP A 91 43.95 42.13 -12.91
N GLY A 92 43.42 43.29 -13.30
CA GLY A 92 44.20 44.42 -13.81
C GLY A 92 45.19 44.98 -12.77
N ARG A 93 44.86 44.94 -11.47
CA ARG A 93 45.79 45.35 -10.40
C ARG A 93 46.96 44.37 -10.21
N LYS A 94 46.82 43.09 -10.60
CA LYS A 94 47.91 42.10 -10.52
C LYS A 94 48.85 42.15 -11.73
N ILE A 95 48.38 42.63 -12.88
CA ILE A 95 49.18 42.79 -14.10
C ILE A 95 50.03 44.08 -14.04
N ASN A 96 49.49 45.17 -13.47
CA ASN A 96 50.22 46.43 -13.36
C ASN A 96 51.23 46.49 -12.19
N ALA A 97 51.13 45.60 -11.19
CA ALA A 97 52.15 45.46 -10.15
C ALA A 97 53.39 44.67 -10.61
N LYS A 98 53.29 43.86 -11.69
CA LYS A 98 54.42 43.10 -12.24
C LYS A 98 55.11 43.77 -13.44
N SER A 99 54.52 44.82 -14.04
CA SER A 99 55.14 45.58 -15.14
C SER A 99 55.89 46.85 -14.70
N ARG A 100 55.99 47.15 -13.40
CA ARG A 100 56.78 48.28 -12.88
C ARG A 100 58.05 47.89 -12.11
N SER A 101 58.31 46.60 -11.89
CA SER A 101 59.57 46.13 -11.28
C SER A 101 60.63 45.68 -12.29
N SER A 102 60.38 45.81 -13.61
CA SER A 102 61.35 45.49 -14.67
C SER A 102 61.97 46.73 -15.35
N LEU A 103 61.71 47.94 -14.84
CA LEU A 103 62.13 49.21 -15.47
C LEU A 103 63.07 50.09 -14.63
N PHE A 104 63.51 49.62 -13.46
CA PHE A 104 64.68 50.15 -12.77
C PHE A 104 65.78 49.09 -12.79
N GLY A 105 66.66 49.22 -13.79
CA GLY A 105 67.93 48.53 -13.83
C GLY A 105 68.75 48.89 -12.60
N ILE A 106 68.95 47.89 -11.74
CA ILE A 106 70.05 47.90 -10.78
C ILE A 106 71.17 47.08 -11.41
N ASN A 107 72.07 47.83 -12.04
CA ASN A 107 73.45 47.52 -12.40
C ASN A 107 74.02 46.22 -11.80
N SER A 108 73.92 45.11 -12.52
CA SER A 108 74.91 44.04 -12.39
C SER A 108 76.16 44.45 -13.14
N LYS A 109 77.10 45.07 -12.41
CA LYS A 109 78.44 45.40 -12.89
C LYS A 109 79.08 44.18 -13.55
N GLU A 110 79.33 44.29 -14.84
CA GLU A 110 80.33 43.51 -15.55
C GLU A 110 81.70 43.82 -14.94
N ASN A 111 82.14 42.96 -14.00
CA ASN A 111 83.54 42.87 -13.67
C ASN A 111 84.17 41.87 -14.65
N SER A 112 84.59 42.43 -15.78
CA SER A 112 85.71 41.98 -16.60
C SER A 112 86.88 41.54 -15.70
N SER A 113 87.00 40.23 -15.48
CA SER A 113 88.11 39.63 -14.78
C SER A 113 89.33 39.62 -15.69
N ARG A 114 90.13 40.67 -15.51
CA ARG A 114 91.55 40.75 -15.81
C ARG A 114 92.22 39.39 -15.52
N ILE A 115 92.80 38.79 -16.55
CA ILE A 115 93.62 37.56 -16.48
C ILE A 115 94.82 37.86 -15.56
N VAL A 116 94.67 37.53 -14.28
CA VAL A 116 95.79 37.45 -13.33
C VAL A 116 96.33 36.03 -13.43
N LYS A 117 97.63 35.91 -13.71
CA LYS A 117 98.40 34.66 -13.68
C LYS A 117 98.44 34.11 -12.25
N GLY A 118 97.33 33.57 -11.78
CA GLY A 118 97.27 32.72 -10.59
C GLY A 118 97.77 31.32 -10.97
N LYS A 119 98.56 30.71 -10.10
CA LYS A 119 99.00 29.31 -10.27
C LYS A 119 97.75 28.45 -10.48
N LEU A 120 97.73 27.65 -11.55
CA LEU A 120 96.62 26.80 -12.00
C LEU A 120 95.95 26.00 -10.84
N SER A 121 96.72 25.65 -9.81
CA SER A 121 96.28 24.99 -8.59
C SER A 121 95.18 25.73 -7.81
N GLU A 122 95.21 27.06 -7.73
CA GLU A 122 94.21 27.84 -6.98
C GLU A 122 92.88 28.00 -7.74
N ILE A 123 92.96 28.04 -9.07
CA ILE A 123 91.77 28.08 -9.94
C ILE A 123 91.05 26.73 -9.87
N ILE A 124 91.81 25.62 -9.93
CA ILE A 124 91.25 24.27 -9.78
C ILE A 124 90.63 24.09 -8.38
N LEU A 125 91.28 24.55 -7.31
CA LEU A 125 90.72 24.48 -5.95
C LEU A 125 89.42 25.28 -5.78
N ARG A 126 89.33 26.50 -6.35
CA ARG A 126 88.07 27.25 -6.34
C ARG A 126 86.99 26.55 -7.14
N GLN A 127 87.32 26.05 -8.32
CA GLN A 127 86.36 25.33 -9.16
C GLN A 127 85.85 24.08 -8.45
N LEU A 128 86.75 23.34 -7.77
CA LEU A 128 86.43 22.13 -7.03
C LEU A 128 85.52 22.42 -5.82
N ASN A 129 85.76 23.54 -5.11
CA ASN A 129 84.89 23.98 -4.02
C ASN A 129 83.50 24.41 -4.52
N ILE A 130 83.42 25.13 -5.65
CA ILE A 130 82.13 25.50 -6.27
C ILE A 130 81.37 24.24 -6.69
N THR A 131 82.04 23.29 -7.34
CA THR A 131 81.40 22.03 -7.74
C THR A 131 80.95 21.22 -6.53
N ASN A 132 81.69 21.22 -5.41
CA ASN A 132 81.26 20.56 -4.19
C ASN A 132 80.02 21.22 -3.58
N GLU A 133 79.96 22.55 -3.53
CA GLU A 133 78.75 23.26 -3.07
C GLU A 133 77.54 22.98 -3.97
N GLU A 134 77.75 22.92 -5.29
CA GLU A 134 76.69 22.56 -6.25
C GLU A 134 76.22 21.12 -6.06
N LEU A 135 77.15 20.19 -5.83
CA LEU A 135 76.85 18.79 -5.55
C LEU A 135 76.06 18.65 -4.24
N GLU A 136 76.41 19.42 -3.21
CA GLU A 136 75.69 19.44 -1.93
C GLU A 136 74.28 20.05 -2.09
N LYS A 137 74.13 21.13 -2.88
CA LYS A 137 72.83 21.71 -3.24
C LYS A 137 71.96 20.72 -4.03
N LEU A 138 72.56 19.97 -4.95
CA LEU A 138 71.87 18.93 -5.73
C LEU A 138 71.45 17.75 -4.85
N LYS A 139 72.30 17.30 -3.92
CA LYS A 139 71.92 16.28 -2.93
C LYS A 139 70.75 16.73 -2.07
N ASN A 140 70.77 17.96 -1.55
CA ASN A 140 69.68 18.49 -0.75
C ASN A 140 68.38 18.57 -1.55
N ARG A 141 68.43 19.07 -2.80
CA ARG A 141 67.27 19.05 -3.71
C ARG A 141 66.76 17.63 -3.94
N TRP A 142 67.65 16.66 -4.14
CA TRP A 142 67.27 15.27 -4.34
C TRP A 142 66.53 14.71 -3.10
N VAL A 143 67.05 14.96 -1.90
CA VAL A 143 66.40 14.56 -0.64
C VAL A 143 65.01 15.20 -0.49
N ASP A 144 64.87 16.49 -0.81
CA ASP A 144 63.59 17.18 -0.74
C ASP A 144 62.60 16.64 -1.79
N THR A 145 63.06 16.35 -3.01
CA THR A 145 62.20 15.71 -4.02
C THR A 145 61.79 14.30 -3.63
N GLU A 146 62.65 13.53 -2.95
CA GLU A 146 62.29 12.19 -2.49
C GLU A 146 61.31 12.23 -1.31
N LYS A 147 61.43 13.24 -0.42
CA LYS A 147 60.41 13.51 0.62
C LYS A 147 59.07 13.89 0.00
N GLU A 148 59.06 14.78 -0.98
CA GLU A 148 57.82 15.22 -1.64
C GLU A 148 57.17 14.07 -2.42
N LYS A 149 57.96 13.24 -3.11
CA LYS A 149 57.48 12.02 -3.76
C LYS A 149 56.86 11.04 -2.76
N LYS A 150 57.43 10.88 -1.56
CA LYS A 150 56.81 10.09 -0.48
C LYS A 150 55.49 10.69 -0.02
N ARG A 151 55.43 12.02 0.15
CA ARG A 151 54.20 12.74 0.52
C ARG A 151 53.09 12.53 -0.51
N ILE A 152 53.38 12.75 -1.79
CA ILE A 152 52.42 12.56 -2.89
C ILE A 152 51.95 11.09 -2.97
N LYS A 153 52.83 10.11 -2.74
CA LYS A 153 52.44 8.69 -2.69
C LYS A 153 51.43 8.43 -1.58
N ASN A 154 51.64 8.99 -0.39
CA ASN A 154 50.70 8.83 0.73
C ASN A 154 49.35 9.50 0.41
N GLU A 155 49.36 10.71 -0.16
CA GLU A 155 48.13 11.40 -0.59
C GLU A 155 47.35 10.59 -1.65
N ILE A 156 48.05 9.92 -2.58
CA ILE A 156 47.42 9.02 -3.56
C ILE A 156 46.78 7.81 -2.86
N GLU A 157 47.43 7.22 -1.85
CA GLU A 157 46.88 6.09 -1.10
C GLU A 157 45.66 6.50 -0.27
N GLU A 158 45.69 7.67 0.37
CA GLU A 158 44.54 8.23 1.08
C GLU A 158 43.35 8.48 0.14
N LEU A 159 43.58 9.10 -1.02
CA LEU A 159 42.55 9.33 -2.03
C LEU A 159 41.97 8.02 -2.58
N LYS A 160 42.80 6.98 -2.78
CA LYS A 160 42.32 5.63 -3.14
C LYS A 160 41.42 5.05 -2.04
N GLY A 161 41.78 5.22 -0.77
CA GLY A 161 40.95 4.83 0.37
C GLY A 161 39.59 5.55 0.37
N CYS A 162 39.59 6.86 0.15
CA CYS A 162 38.36 7.66 0.03
C CYS A 162 37.49 7.22 -1.15
N LEU A 163 38.10 6.91 -2.29
CA LEU A 163 37.39 6.44 -3.48
C LEU A 163 36.72 5.08 -3.23
N ILE A 164 37.44 4.13 -2.64
CA ILE A 164 36.91 2.80 -2.28
C ILE A 164 35.72 2.96 -1.31
N ASN A 165 35.86 3.81 -0.29
CA ASN A 165 34.78 4.03 0.67
C ASN A 165 33.54 4.66 0.00
N SER A 166 33.75 5.59 -0.93
CA SER A 166 32.66 6.19 -1.71
C SER A 166 31.95 5.17 -2.61
N ILE A 167 32.69 4.26 -3.24
CA ILE A 167 32.14 3.15 -4.03
C ILE A 167 31.31 2.21 -3.15
N CYS A 168 31.81 1.85 -1.96
CA CYS A 168 31.07 1.04 -0.99
C CYS A 168 29.76 1.70 -0.57
N ASN A 169 29.78 3.01 -0.26
CA ASN A 169 28.58 3.77 0.11
C ASN A 169 27.55 3.82 -1.03
N LEU A 170 28.01 3.99 -2.27
CA LEU A 170 27.13 4.01 -3.45
C LEU A 170 26.47 2.64 -3.68
N ASN A 171 27.22 1.55 -3.48
CA ASN A 171 26.68 0.19 -3.55
C ASN A 171 25.65 -0.09 -2.44
N MET A 172 25.90 0.38 -1.21
CA MET A 172 24.94 0.30 -0.11
C MET A 172 23.66 1.08 -0.40
N LEU A 173 23.77 2.32 -0.89
CA LEU A 173 22.62 3.11 -1.32
C LEU A 173 21.81 2.43 -2.42
N LYS A 174 22.49 1.81 -3.39
CA LYS A 174 21.84 1.05 -4.47
C LYS A 174 21.08 -0.16 -3.93
N TYR A 175 21.62 -0.85 -2.94
CA TYR A 175 20.94 -1.96 -2.25
C TYR A 175 19.68 -1.47 -1.52
N HIS A 176 19.80 -0.41 -0.71
CA HIS A 176 18.64 0.18 -0.02
C HIS A 176 17.55 0.67 -0.98
N TYR A 177 17.93 1.26 -2.12
CA TYR A 177 17.00 1.65 -3.16
C TYR A 177 16.26 0.45 -3.78
N GLN A 178 16.94 -0.70 -3.95
CA GLN A 178 16.29 -1.91 -4.44
C GLN A 178 15.33 -2.51 -3.40
N GLU A 179 15.71 -2.49 -2.12
CA GLU A 179 14.89 -3.01 -1.03
C GLU A 179 13.63 -2.16 -0.81
N THR A 180 13.77 -0.83 -0.77
CA THR A 180 12.63 0.10 -0.72
C THR A 180 11.71 -0.03 -1.94
N ASN A 181 12.24 -0.30 -3.13
CA ASN A 181 11.38 -0.58 -4.28
C ASN A 181 10.61 -1.91 -4.16
N LYS A 182 11.19 -2.92 -3.50
CA LYS A 182 10.46 -4.17 -3.21
C LYS A 182 9.34 -3.89 -2.22
N THR A 183 9.59 -3.13 -1.15
CA THR A 183 8.55 -2.80 -0.16
C THR A 183 7.41 -1.99 -0.78
N ILE A 184 7.72 -0.97 -1.59
CA ILE A 184 6.70 -0.18 -2.31
C ILE A 184 5.84 -1.08 -3.20
N LYS A 185 6.44 -2.03 -3.94
CA LYS A 185 5.69 -2.97 -4.78
C LYS A 185 4.79 -3.89 -3.95
N THR A 186 5.26 -4.38 -2.80
CA THR A 186 4.43 -5.19 -1.91
C THR A 186 3.27 -4.38 -1.32
N GLU A 187 3.49 -3.12 -0.94
CA GLU A 187 2.44 -2.24 -0.45
C GLU A 187 1.40 -1.93 -1.54
N GLN A 188 1.82 -1.71 -2.78
CA GLN A 188 0.90 -1.53 -3.92
C GLN A 188 0.01 -2.76 -4.15
N LEU A 189 0.56 -3.97 -4.04
CA LEU A 189 -0.21 -5.21 -4.12
C LEU A 189 -1.22 -5.33 -2.96
N ASN A 190 -0.81 -4.97 -1.75
CA ASN A 190 -1.69 -4.97 -0.57
C ASN A 190 -2.84 -3.97 -0.72
N VAL A 191 -2.56 -2.76 -1.23
CA VAL A 191 -3.60 -1.75 -1.52
C VAL A 191 -4.59 -2.27 -2.58
N SER A 192 -4.10 -2.95 -3.62
CA SER A 192 -4.96 -3.58 -4.63
C SER A 192 -5.87 -4.64 -4.02
N LEU A 193 -5.34 -5.48 -3.14
CA LEU A 193 -6.10 -6.52 -2.45
C LEU A 193 -7.19 -5.93 -1.52
N VAL A 194 -6.83 -4.91 -0.74
CA VAL A 194 -7.79 -4.20 0.14
C VAL A 194 -8.89 -3.54 -0.69
N ASN A 195 -8.55 -2.93 -1.83
CA ASN A 195 -9.55 -2.34 -2.72
C ASN A 195 -10.49 -3.40 -3.32
N GLN A 196 -9.99 -4.59 -3.64
CA GLN A 196 -10.83 -5.70 -4.08
C GLN A 196 -11.82 -6.11 -2.98
N GLN A 197 -11.34 -6.29 -1.75
CA GLN A 197 -12.20 -6.62 -0.60
C GLN A 197 -13.25 -5.53 -0.35
N ILE A 198 -12.89 -4.25 -0.42
CA ILE A 198 -13.84 -3.14 -0.28
C ILE A 198 -14.93 -3.22 -1.36
N ASN A 199 -14.57 -3.55 -2.59
CA ASN A 199 -15.55 -3.70 -3.67
C ASN A 199 -16.49 -4.89 -3.44
N GLU A 200 -15.99 -6.02 -2.95
CA GLU A 200 -16.81 -7.18 -2.56
C GLU A 200 -17.80 -6.80 -1.43
N TYR A 201 -17.35 -6.09 -0.40
CA TYR A 201 -18.22 -5.59 0.66
C TYR A 201 -19.28 -4.61 0.15
N ARG A 202 -18.94 -3.73 -0.79
CA ARG A 202 -19.90 -2.82 -1.43
C ARG A 202 -20.98 -3.59 -2.19
N GLN A 203 -20.60 -4.63 -2.95
CA GLN A 203 -21.56 -5.47 -3.66
C GLN A 203 -22.47 -6.23 -2.69
N MET A 204 -21.92 -6.79 -1.61
CA MET A 204 -22.69 -7.47 -0.57
C MET A 204 -23.69 -6.53 0.12
N ASN A 205 -23.29 -5.30 0.43
CA ASN A 205 -24.19 -4.31 1.00
C ASN A 205 -25.28 -3.88 0.02
N LEU A 206 -24.97 -3.74 -1.27
CA LEU A 206 -25.97 -3.43 -2.29
C LEU A 206 -27.01 -4.55 -2.39
N LYS A 207 -26.59 -5.82 -2.40
CA LYS A 207 -27.49 -6.98 -2.39
C LYS A 207 -28.42 -6.98 -1.17
N ARG A 208 -27.87 -6.76 0.03
CA ARG A 208 -28.67 -6.67 1.27
C ARG A 208 -29.68 -5.52 1.23
N GLU A 209 -29.33 -4.40 0.62
CA GLU A 209 -30.24 -3.26 0.52
C GLU A 209 -31.41 -3.54 -0.43
N VAL A 210 -31.14 -4.22 -1.56
CA VAL A 210 -32.20 -4.72 -2.46
C VAL A 210 -33.12 -5.70 -1.74
N GLU A 211 -32.56 -6.70 -1.05
CA GLU A 211 -33.34 -7.66 -0.24
C GLU A 211 -34.16 -6.96 0.86
N ARG A 212 -33.62 -5.92 1.48
CA ARG A 212 -34.32 -5.12 2.50
C ARG A 212 -35.54 -4.41 1.90
N ILE A 213 -35.38 -3.80 0.73
CA ILE A 213 -36.47 -3.12 0.01
C ILE A 213 -37.56 -4.13 -0.38
N GLU A 214 -37.18 -5.28 -0.94
CA GLU A 214 -38.13 -6.34 -1.31
C GLU A 214 -38.92 -6.86 -0.10
N ASN A 215 -38.25 -7.06 1.04
CA ASN A 215 -38.91 -7.48 2.29
C ASN A 215 -39.89 -6.42 2.82
N ILE A 216 -39.55 -5.13 2.70
CA ILE A 216 -40.45 -4.03 3.08
C ILE A 216 -41.70 -4.04 2.18
N ASP A 217 -41.53 -4.26 0.88
CA ASP A 217 -42.65 -4.35 -0.06
C ASP A 217 -43.54 -5.56 0.22
N GLN A 218 -42.97 -6.72 0.54
CA GLN A 218 -43.74 -7.90 0.96
C GLN A 218 -44.50 -7.64 2.25
N LEU A 219 -43.86 -7.01 3.25
CA LEU A 219 -44.52 -6.65 4.50
C LEU A 219 -45.69 -5.69 4.28
N ASN A 220 -45.54 -4.71 3.40
CA ASN A 220 -46.60 -3.78 3.05
C ASN A 220 -47.77 -4.49 2.34
N LYS A 221 -47.49 -5.44 1.44
CA LYS A 221 -48.53 -6.28 0.81
C LYS A 221 -49.31 -7.09 1.84
N GLU A 222 -48.63 -7.73 2.80
CA GLU A 222 -49.28 -8.47 3.88
C GLU A 222 -50.08 -7.57 4.82
N ARG A 223 -49.59 -6.37 5.13
CA ARG A 223 -50.35 -5.36 5.90
C ARG A 223 -51.66 -4.98 5.21
N ILE A 224 -51.63 -4.76 3.90
CA ILE A 224 -52.83 -4.45 3.11
C ILE A 224 -53.80 -5.63 3.14
N LYS A 225 -53.33 -6.87 2.94
CA LYS A 225 -54.17 -8.08 3.04
C LYS A 225 -54.80 -8.22 4.42
N ASN A 226 -54.02 -8.06 5.48
CA ASN A 226 -54.53 -8.13 6.86
C ASN A 226 -55.57 -7.05 7.15
N LYS A 227 -55.39 -5.85 6.59
CA LYS A 227 -56.41 -4.79 6.69
C LYS A 227 -57.72 -5.22 6.02
N ILE A 228 -57.65 -5.73 4.78
CA ILE A 228 -58.83 -6.23 4.05
C ILE A 228 -59.53 -7.37 4.81
N LEU A 229 -58.76 -8.32 5.37
CA LEU A 229 -59.31 -9.40 6.18
C LEU A 229 -59.94 -8.89 7.47
N GLY A 230 -59.33 -7.90 8.12
CA GLY A 230 -59.91 -7.24 9.29
C GLY A 230 -61.22 -6.54 8.98
N ASP A 231 -61.28 -5.80 7.87
CA ASP A 231 -62.50 -5.13 7.41
C ASP A 231 -63.60 -6.17 7.12
N LYS A 232 -63.26 -7.31 6.49
CA LYS A 232 -64.22 -8.40 6.23
C LYS A 232 -64.67 -9.12 7.51
N ALA A 233 -63.78 -9.32 8.46
CA ALA A 233 -64.11 -9.91 9.76
C ALA A 233 -65.11 -9.02 10.53
N ASN A 234 -64.89 -7.70 10.52
CA ASN A 234 -65.82 -6.73 11.10
C ASN A 234 -67.18 -6.77 10.40
N GLU A 235 -67.20 -6.83 9.06
CA GLU A 235 -68.44 -6.96 8.28
C GLU A 235 -69.21 -8.24 8.68
N LEU A 236 -68.53 -9.38 8.75
CA LEU A 236 -69.13 -10.65 9.18
C LEU A 236 -69.62 -10.60 10.63
N GLN A 237 -68.89 -9.91 11.53
CA GLN A 237 -69.33 -9.70 12.90
C GLN A 237 -70.62 -8.87 12.96
N HIS A 238 -70.74 -7.83 12.14
CA HIS A 238 -71.97 -7.04 12.02
C HIS A 238 -73.13 -7.88 11.47
N TRP A 239 -72.90 -8.68 10.42
CA TRP A 239 -73.91 -9.60 9.89
C TRP A 239 -74.34 -10.63 10.92
N ASN A 240 -73.40 -11.21 11.67
CA ASN A 240 -73.72 -12.17 12.72
C ASN A 240 -74.54 -11.52 13.84
N ALA A 241 -74.16 -10.32 14.30
CA ALA A 241 -74.93 -9.56 15.29
C ALA A 241 -76.35 -9.25 14.79
N PHE A 242 -76.49 -8.90 13.51
CA PHE A 242 -77.79 -8.67 12.88
C PHE A 242 -78.64 -9.95 12.82
N LEU A 243 -78.05 -11.09 12.43
CA LEU A 243 -78.74 -12.39 12.41
C LEU A 243 -79.13 -12.86 13.81
N LEU A 244 -78.29 -12.65 14.81
CA LEU A 244 -78.63 -12.93 16.21
C LEU A 244 -79.81 -12.08 16.66
N MET A 245 -79.80 -10.77 16.37
CA MET A 245 -80.93 -9.89 16.67
C MET A 245 -82.21 -10.33 15.94
N GLN A 246 -82.11 -10.74 14.68
CA GLN A 246 -83.25 -11.28 13.92
C GLN A 246 -83.78 -12.58 14.54
N ASN A 247 -82.88 -13.48 14.93
CA ASN A 247 -83.23 -14.72 15.62
C ASN A 247 -83.85 -14.46 16.99
N ASP A 248 -83.36 -13.49 17.74
CA ASP A 248 -83.91 -13.09 19.03
C ASP A 248 -85.33 -12.53 18.86
N ILE A 249 -85.55 -11.64 17.88
CA ILE A 249 -86.89 -11.12 17.57
C ILE A 249 -87.83 -12.25 17.12
N MET A 250 -87.36 -13.15 16.27
CA MET A 250 -88.14 -14.31 15.84
C MET A 250 -88.43 -15.24 17.02
N GLY A 251 -87.44 -15.47 17.88
CA GLY A 251 -87.53 -16.29 19.08
C GLY A 251 -88.51 -15.70 20.09
N GLU A 252 -88.48 -14.40 20.35
CA GLU A 252 -89.46 -13.71 21.19
C GLU A 252 -90.88 -13.78 20.61
N ARG A 253 -91.03 -13.62 19.28
CA ARG A 253 -92.33 -13.81 18.63
C ARG A 253 -92.84 -15.24 18.75
N LEU A 254 -91.97 -16.21 18.54
CA LEU A 254 -92.28 -17.64 18.67
C LEU A 254 -92.60 -17.98 20.13
N LYS A 255 -91.85 -17.42 21.09
CA LYS A 255 -92.05 -17.58 22.52
C LYS A 255 -93.37 -16.95 22.96
N GLY A 256 -93.71 -15.75 22.51
CA GLY A 256 -95.03 -15.18 22.77
C GLY A 256 -96.17 -16.02 22.18
N LEU A 257 -95.95 -16.67 21.04
CA LEU A 257 -96.90 -17.60 20.42
C LEU A 257 -97.00 -18.93 21.19
N TYR A 258 -95.87 -19.47 21.66
CA TYR A 258 -95.82 -20.65 22.51
C TYR A 258 -96.34 -20.38 23.92
N GLU A 259 -96.04 -19.26 24.55
CA GLU A 259 -96.59 -18.82 25.84
C GLU A 259 -98.10 -18.63 25.73
N ALA A 260 -98.60 -18.06 24.63
CA ALA A 260 -100.03 -18.03 24.34
C ALA A 260 -100.65 -19.43 24.13
N CYS A 261 -99.86 -20.42 23.67
CA CYS A 261 -100.28 -21.82 23.55
C CYS A 261 -100.05 -22.65 24.84
N GLU A 262 -99.09 -22.29 25.68
CA GLU A 262 -98.69 -22.96 26.93
C GLU A 262 -99.54 -22.45 28.10
N ASP A 263 -100.03 -21.20 28.04
CA ASP A 263 -101.15 -20.68 28.85
C ASP A 263 -102.45 -21.49 28.64
N MET A 264 -102.54 -22.31 27.57
CA MET A 264 -103.63 -23.25 27.35
C MET A 264 -103.35 -24.70 27.79
N CYS A 265 -102.13 -25.05 28.22
CA CYS A 265 -101.76 -26.46 28.44
C CYS A 265 -100.71 -26.67 29.56
N ASP A 266 -101.23 -26.75 30.78
CA ASP A 266 -100.80 -27.51 31.98
C ASP A 266 -99.31 -27.61 32.41
N ASN A 267 -99.15 -27.28 33.71
CA ASN A 267 -97.95 -27.00 34.51
C ASN A 267 -96.99 -28.16 34.85
N GLN A 268 -96.96 -29.26 34.10
CA GLN A 268 -96.10 -30.42 34.46
C GLN A 268 -94.81 -30.55 33.63
N LYS A 269 -94.71 -29.89 32.47
CA LYS A 269 -93.50 -29.86 31.61
C LYS A 269 -92.46 -28.82 32.01
N SER A 270 -92.83 -27.86 32.86
CA SER A 270 -91.96 -26.79 33.33
C SER A 270 -90.85 -27.30 34.24
N ASN A 271 -91.14 -28.30 35.07
CA ASN A 271 -90.15 -28.88 35.99
C ASN A 271 -89.08 -29.72 35.26
N GLU A 272 -89.43 -30.47 34.21
CA GLU A 272 -88.45 -31.18 33.38
C GLU A 272 -87.59 -30.22 32.54
N LYS A 273 -88.16 -29.08 32.08
CA LYS A 273 -87.39 -28.00 31.44
C LYS A 273 -86.38 -27.38 32.41
N ILE A 274 -86.79 -27.13 33.65
CA ILE A 274 -85.89 -26.57 34.69
C ILE A 274 -84.71 -27.51 34.96
N ASP A 275 -84.95 -28.82 35.07
CA ASP A 275 -83.87 -29.79 35.30
C ASP A 275 -82.90 -29.90 34.11
N ASN A 276 -83.41 -29.84 32.89
CA ASN A 276 -82.58 -29.78 31.67
C ASN A 276 -81.74 -28.49 31.60
N GLU A 277 -82.34 -27.34 31.93
CA GLU A 277 -81.61 -26.06 32.00
C GLU A 277 -80.53 -26.09 33.10
N LEU A 278 -80.82 -26.69 34.25
CA LEU A 278 -79.82 -26.88 35.32
C LEU A 278 -78.66 -27.77 34.86
N GLN A 279 -78.91 -28.82 34.08
CA GLN A 279 -77.83 -29.64 33.49
C GLN A 279 -77.00 -28.86 32.47
N ILE A 280 -77.63 -28.04 31.64
CA ILE A 280 -76.93 -27.17 30.67
C ILE A 280 -76.06 -26.14 31.41
N ILE A 281 -76.59 -25.51 32.46
CA ILE A 281 -75.84 -24.56 33.30
C ILE A 281 -74.65 -25.25 33.96
N LYS A 282 -74.84 -26.47 34.50
CA LYS A 282 -73.75 -27.25 35.09
C LYS A 282 -72.64 -27.57 34.09
N LYS A 283 -73.00 -27.99 32.87
CA LYS A 283 -72.04 -28.25 31.79
C LYS A 283 -71.30 -26.97 31.38
N ARG A 284 -72.02 -25.87 31.14
CA ARG A 284 -71.42 -24.57 30.80
C ARG A 284 -70.50 -24.04 31.89
N SER A 285 -70.86 -24.23 33.17
CA SER A 285 -70.02 -23.87 34.31
C SER A 285 -68.71 -24.67 34.31
N SER A 286 -68.77 -25.98 34.04
CA SER A 286 -67.58 -26.82 33.88
C SER A 286 -66.70 -26.37 32.71
N ASP A 287 -67.30 -26.06 31.55
CA ASP A 287 -66.57 -25.59 30.38
C ASP A 287 -65.89 -24.24 30.66
N LEU A 288 -66.61 -23.30 31.30
CA LEU A 288 -66.06 -22.01 31.74
C LEU A 288 -64.91 -22.18 32.72
N PHE A 289 -65.00 -23.13 33.65
CA PHE A 289 -63.93 -23.41 34.60
C PHE A 289 -62.69 -23.96 33.89
N SER A 290 -62.85 -24.88 32.93
CA SER A 290 -61.73 -25.39 32.14
C SER A 290 -61.07 -24.31 31.28
N TYR A 291 -61.88 -23.43 30.69
CA TYR A 291 -61.39 -22.27 29.94
C TYR A 291 -60.62 -21.32 30.85
N TRP A 292 -61.13 -21.05 32.05
CA TRP A 292 -60.45 -20.20 33.04
C TRP A 292 -59.08 -20.76 33.42
N ILE A 293 -58.97 -22.05 33.74
CA ILE A 293 -57.68 -22.71 34.01
C ILE A 293 -56.73 -22.56 32.83
N SER A 294 -57.20 -22.84 31.60
CA SER A 294 -56.36 -22.69 30.40
C SER A 294 -55.90 -21.25 30.19
N THR A 295 -56.77 -20.26 30.44
CA THR A 295 -56.36 -18.85 30.37
C THR A 295 -55.33 -18.49 31.43
N GLU A 296 -55.46 -19.01 32.65
CA GLU A 296 -54.48 -18.79 33.73
C GLU A 296 -53.11 -19.37 33.36
N GLU A 297 -53.07 -20.62 32.86
CA GLU A 297 -51.84 -21.25 32.36
C GLU A 297 -51.19 -20.45 31.23
N ASN A 298 -51.99 -19.99 30.26
CA ASN A 298 -51.51 -19.16 29.17
C ASN A 298 -50.95 -17.81 29.68
N THR A 299 -51.60 -17.18 30.66
CA THR A 299 -51.09 -15.92 31.25
C THR A 299 -49.77 -16.13 32.00
N LEU A 300 -49.64 -17.26 32.72
CA LEU A 300 -48.40 -17.63 33.39
C LEU A 300 -47.26 -17.87 32.38
N GLN A 301 -47.56 -18.57 31.28
CA GLN A 301 -46.59 -18.81 30.21
C GLN A 301 -46.15 -17.50 29.52
N VAL A 302 -47.09 -16.59 29.24
CA VAL A 302 -46.77 -15.25 28.69
C VAL A 302 -45.90 -14.46 29.65
N SER A 303 -46.19 -14.50 30.96
CA SER A 303 -45.37 -13.85 31.99
C SER A 303 -43.93 -14.39 32.02
N GLN A 304 -43.76 -15.71 31.95
CA GLN A 304 -42.44 -16.36 31.87
C GLN A 304 -41.68 -15.94 30.60
N ASN A 305 -42.34 -15.95 29.44
CA ASN A 305 -41.74 -15.49 28.18
C ASN A 305 -41.33 -14.01 28.23
N CYS A 306 -42.13 -13.16 28.88
CA CYS A 306 -41.77 -11.75 29.10
C CYS A 306 -40.50 -11.61 29.96
N LEU A 307 -40.38 -12.37 31.04
CA LEU A 307 -39.19 -12.41 31.89
C LEU A 307 -37.94 -12.87 31.13
N GLU A 308 -38.05 -13.94 30.32
CA GLU A 308 -36.96 -14.39 29.47
C GLU A 308 -36.53 -13.32 28.46
N PHE A 309 -37.49 -12.63 27.84
CA PHE A 309 -37.21 -11.54 26.91
C PHE A 309 -36.53 -10.35 27.58
N ILE A 310 -36.92 -10.00 28.82
CA ILE A 310 -36.26 -8.97 29.63
C ILE A 310 -34.80 -9.38 29.91
N ASN A 311 -34.56 -10.63 30.29
CA ASN A 311 -33.20 -11.15 30.54
C ASN A 311 -32.33 -11.16 29.27
N GLN A 312 -32.91 -11.54 28.13
CA GLN A 312 -32.24 -11.46 26.82
C GLN A 312 -31.90 -10.00 26.45
N ASN A 313 -32.79 -9.06 26.71
CA ASN A 313 -32.52 -7.65 26.48
C ASN A 313 -31.44 -7.10 27.42
N HIS A 314 -31.43 -7.50 28.68
CA HIS A 314 -30.40 -7.11 29.64
C HIS A 314 -29.02 -7.63 29.22
N THR A 315 -28.92 -8.90 28.82
CA THR A 315 -27.67 -9.49 28.31
C THR A 315 -27.22 -8.85 27.00
N ALA A 316 -28.14 -8.52 26.09
CA ALA A 316 -27.81 -7.77 24.88
C ALA A 316 -27.31 -6.33 25.21
N ALA A 317 -27.89 -5.68 26.22
CA ALA A 317 -27.47 -4.35 26.67
C ALA A 317 -26.06 -4.37 27.29
N THR A 318 -25.73 -5.38 28.10
CA THR A 318 -24.38 -5.55 28.67
C THR A 318 -23.34 -5.83 27.60
N GLN A 319 -23.64 -6.68 26.61
CA GLN A 319 -22.78 -6.91 25.44
C GLN A 319 -22.54 -5.63 24.63
N ARG A 320 -23.60 -4.84 24.37
CA ARG A 320 -23.46 -3.53 23.69
C ARG A 320 -22.59 -2.55 24.48
N LYS A 321 -22.61 -2.60 25.82
CA LYS A 321 -21.72 -1.81 26.67
C LYS A 321 -20.26 -2.27 26.50
N GLN A 322 -20.00 -3.57 26.59
CA GLN A 322 -18.67 -4.16 26.38
C GLN A 322 -18.08 -3.78 25.01
N TYR A 323 -18.84 -3.97 23.93
CA TYR A 323 -18.36 -3.59 22.59
C TYR A 323 -18.06 -2.09 22.46
N ARG A 324 -18.82 -1.21 23.12
CA ARG A 324 -18.52 0.22 23.13
C ARG A 324 -17.21 0.53 23.86
N ASP A 325 -16.92 -0.17 24.94
CA ASP A 325 -15.69 0.01 25.70
C ASP A 325 -14.48 -0.57 24.94
N ASP A 326 -14.64 -1.69 24.23
CA ASP A 326 -13.60 -2.27 23.37
C ASP A 326 -13.29 -1.37 22.17
N VAL A 327 -14.32 -0.79 21.53
CA VAL A 327 -14.13 0.21 20.47
C VAL A 327 -13.39 1.44 20.98
N LYS A 328 -13.67 1.91 22.21
CA LYS A 328 -12.91 3.02 22.82
C LYS A 328 -11.45 2.63 23.08
N LYS A 329 -11.19 1.44 23.61
CA LYS A 329 -9.82 0.93 23.82
C LYS A 329 -9.07 0.86 22.49
N LEU A 330 -9.66 0.28 21.45
CA LEU A 330 -9.07 0.18 20.12
C LEU A 330 -8.79 1.57 19.49
N LYS A 331 -9.72 2.52 19.69
CA LYS A 331 -9.52 3.90 19.22
C LYS A 331 -8.34 4.57 19.92
N ASN A 332 -8.17 4.35 21.23
CA ASN A 332 -7.06 4.89 22.00
C ASN A 332 -5.73 4.24 21.57
N THR A 333 -5.68 2.91 21.41
CA THR A 333 -4.45 2.24 20.93
C THR A 333 -4.06 2.68 19.52
N MET A 334 -5.03 2.87 18.61
CA MET A 334 -4.75 3.44 17.29
C MET A 334 -4.21 4.87 17.36
N LYS A 335 -4.74 5.70 18.28
CA LYS A 335 -4.24 7.06 18.50
C LYS A 335 -2.79 7.05 19.00
N ASP A 336 -2.45 6.14 19.91
CA ASP A 336 -1.08 6.00 20.44
C ASP A 336 -0.11 5.50 19.36
N ILE A 337 -0.54 4.56 18.52
CA ILE A 337 0.25 4.09 17.36
C ILE A 337 0.49 5.24 16.39
N LEU A 338 -0.55 6.03 16.06
CA LEU A 338 -0.42 7.18 15.16
C LEU A 338 0.52 8.25 15.72
N LEU A 339 0.44 8.54 17.03
CA LEU A 339 1.37 9.47 17.69
C LEU A 339 2.82 8.96 17.63
N THR A 340 3.01 7.66 17.89
CA THR A 340 4.34 7.03 17.82
C THR A 340 4.91 7.05 16.40
N MET A 341 4.09 6.75 15.39
CA MET A 341 4.50 6.81 13.99
C MET A 341 4.80 8.24 13.54
N THR A 342 3.99 9.21 13.98
CA THR A 342 4.24 10.63 13.68
C THR A 342 5.58 11.10 14.26
N LYS A 343 5.91 10.66 15.48
CA LYS A 343 7.22 10.94 16.11
C LYS A 343 8.38 10.27 15.35
N LYS A 344 8.21 9.04 14.87
CA LYS A 344 9.23 8.36 14.04
C LYS A 344 9.45 9.07 12.71
N VAL A 345 8.36 9.54 12.08
CA VAL A 345 8.43 10.32 10.84
C VAL A 345 9.15 11.65 11.09
N SER A 346 8.86 12.37 12.17
CA SER A 346 9.54 13.62 12.49
C SER A 346 11.04 13.40 12.75
N GLN A 347 11.40 12.35 13.48
CA GLN A 347 12.81 11.96 13.70
C GLN A 347 13.52 11.63 12.37
N ALA A 348 12.89 10.86 11.49
CA ALA A 348 13.45 10.54 10.18
C ALA A 348 13.60 11.78 9.28
N THR A 349 12.69 12.75 9.38
CA THR A 349 12.84 14.03 8.65
C THR A 349 13.98 14.87 9.19
N ASP A 350 14.19 14.89 10.50
CA ASP A 350 15.32 15.62 11.12
C ASP A 350 16.66 14.97 10.75
N GLU A 351 16.73 13.64 10.77
CA GLU A 351 17.91 12.89 10.30
C GLU A 351 18.21 13.16 8.82
N LYS A 352 17.18 13.13 7.96
CA LYS A 352 17.31 13.45 6.54
C LYS A 352 17.90 14.85 6.33
N ASN A 353 17.38 15.87 7.03
CA ASN A 353 17.86 17.24 6.92
C ASN A 353 19.33 17.36 7.37
N ASN A 354 19.72 16.64 8.44
CA ASN A 354 21.11 16.57 8.91
C ASN A 354 22.04 15.93 7.86
N TYR A 355 21.60 14.87 7.17
CA TYR A 355 22.37 14.28 6.07
C TYR A 355 22.45 15.19 4.85
N GLU A 356 21.39 15.92 4.49
CA GLU A 356 21.42 16.92 3.41
C GLU A 356 22.44 18.04 3.70
N GLU A 357 22.53 18.49 4.96
CA GLU A 357 23.53 19.48 5.38
C GLU A 357 24.96 18.93 5.27
N LYS A 358 25.19 17.69 5.74
CA LYS A 358 26.51 17.02 5.63
C LYS A 358 26.91 16.81 4.17
N CYS A 359 25.99 16.42 3.30
CA CYS A 359 26.24 16.31 1.85
C CYS A 359 26.63 17.67 1.25
N SER A 360 25.89 18.73 1.60
CA SER A 360 26.21 20.09 1.14
C SER A 360 27.60 20.57 1.59
N GLN A 361 28.02 20.21 2.81
CA GLN A 361 29.37 20.51 3.30
C GLN A 361 30.45 19.72 2.53
N MET A 362 30.21 18.44 2.22
CA MET A 362 31.15 17.62 1.46
C MET A 362 31.27 18.08 -0.01
N GLU A 363 30.17 18.50 -0.64
CA GLU A 363 30.20 19.07 -1.98
C GLU A 363 31.03 20.36 -2.05
N LYS A 364 30.93 21.23 -1.02
CA LYS A 364 31.79 22.41 -0.91
C LYS A 364 33.27 22.02 -0.84
N LYS A 365 33.62 21.09 0.05
CA LYS A 365 35.01 20.58 0.16
C LYS A 365 35.51 19.97 -1.17
N PHE A 366 34.66 19.24 -1.88
CA PHE A 366 35.02 18.66 -3.17
C PHE A 366 35.27 19.72 -4.24
N LYS A 367 34.45 20.79 -4.28
CA LYS A 367 34.70 21.94 -5.15
C LYS A 367 36.03 22.62 -4.82
N ASP A 368 36.32 22.87 -3.55
CA ASP A 368 37.58 23.47 -3.11
C ASP A 368 38.81 22.61 -3.51
N ILE A 369 38.71 21.29 -3.37
CA ILE A 369 39.75 20.34 -3.80
C ILE A 369 39.89 20.31 -5.33
N SER A 370 38.78 20.36 -6.08
CA SER A 370 38.81 20.41 -7.55
C SER A 370 39.48 21.70 -8.05
N GLU A 371 39.17 22.82 -7.43
CA GLU A 371 39.80 24.12 -7.71
C GLU A 371 41.29 24.14 -7.35
N SER A 372 41.70 23.52 -6.24
CA SER A 372 43.12 23.41 -5.89
C SER A 372 43.87 22.48 -6.85
N TYR A 373 43.28 21.35 -7.22
CA TYR A 373 43.84 20.40 -8.19
C TYR A 373 44.05 21.06 -9.57
N THR A 374 43.07 21.82 -10.06
CA THR A 374 43.20 22.54 -11.34
C THR A 374 44.29 23.60 -11.29
N LYS A 375 44.44 24.33 -10.18
CA LYS A 375 45.54 25.28 -9.98
C LYS A 375 46.92 24.60 -10.00
N VAL A 376 47.08 23.47 -9.30
CA VAL A 376 48.34 22.69 -9.30
C VAL A 376 48.64 22.14 -10.69
N ARG A 377 47.63 21.61 -11.40
CA ARG A 377 47.79 21.12 -12.77
C ARG A 377 48.26 22.22 -13.71
N LEU A 378 47.71 23.43 -13.58
CA LEU A 378 48.14 24.61 -14.35
C LEU A 378 49.59 25.00 -14.01
N GLN A 379 49.97 24.99 -12.72
CA GLN A 379 51.35 25.27 -12.29
C GLN A 379 52.35 24.24 -12.85
N ILE A 380 52.00 22.95 -12.86
CA ILE A 380 52.84 21.90 -13.47
C ILE A 380 53.00 22.13 -14.97
N LYS A 381 51.91 22.44 -15.68
CA LYS A 381 51.97 22.78 -17.11
C LYS A 381 52.85 24.00 -17.38
N GLU A 382 52.75 25.03 -16.55
CA GLU A 382 53.55 26.25 -16.69
C GLU A 382 55.05 25.98 -16.41
N MET A 383 55.36 25.15 -15.40
CA MET A 383 56.74 24.73 -15.11
C MET A 383 57.32 23.86 -16.24
N ASN A 384 56.53 22.93 -16.79
CA ASN A 384 56.97 22.08 -17.90
C ASN A 384 57.16 22.91 -19.18
N ALA A 385 56.29 23.89 -19.46
CA ALA A 385 56.46 24.80 -20.59
C ALA A 385 57.71 25.68 -20.44
N LYS A 386 57.99 26.18 -19.23
CA LYS A 386 59.22 26.93 -18.94
C LYS A 386 60.48 26.08 -19.11
N ARG A 387 60.45 24.78 -18.73
CA ARG A 387 61.57 23.86 -18.98
C ARG A 387 61.84 23.65 -20.47
N LYS A 388 60.79 23.42 -21.28
CA LYS A 388 60.91 23.25 -22.73
C LYS A 388 61.47 24.47 -23.47
N GLN A 389 61.25 25.69 -22.98
CA GLN A 389 61.79 26.91 -23.59
C GLN A 389 63.31 27.10 -23.42
N PHE A 390 63.96 26.39 -22.50
CA PHE A 390 65.39 26.57 -22.22
C PHE A 390 66.34 25.66 -22.99
N GLY A 391 65.85 24.80 -23.89
CA GLY A 391 66.66 24.14 -24.92
C GLY A 391 67.93 23.42 -24.43
N PHE A 392 67.93 22.93 -23.19
CA PHE A 392 69.00 22.07 -22.71
C PHE A 392 68.81 20.68 -23.32
N ASP A 393 69.90 20.00 -23.67
CA ASP A 393 69.89 18.60 -24.07
C ASP A 393 69.28 17.78 -22.92
N GLU A 394 67.96 17.55 -22.98
CA GLU A 394 67.22 16.95 -21.87
C GLU A 394 67.63 15.48 -21.73
N GLU A 395 68.07 15.13 -20.52
CA GLU A 395 68.31 13.76 -20.09
C GLU A 395 66.96 13.03 -20.08
N LYS A 396 66.68 12.28 -21.15
CA LYS A 396 65.44 11.51 -21.33
C LYS A 396 65.55 10.17 -20.62
N LEU A 397 64.47 9.69 -19.99
CA LEU A 397 64.43 8.36 -19.39
C LEU A 397 63.82 7.35 -20.38
N CYS A 398 64.55 6.26 -20.66
CA CYS A 398 64.08 5.21 -21.54
C CYS A 398 62.92 4.41 -20.90
N LYS A 399 61.76 4.32 -21.57
CA LYS A 399 60.60 3.52 -21.14
C LYS A 399 60.92 2.05 -20.88
N ASN A 400 61.89 1.49 -21.61
CA ASN A 400 62.21 0.07 -21.60
C ASN A 400 63.30 -0.32 -20.59
N CYS A 401 64.29 0.54 -20.34
CA CYS A 401 65.42 0.21 -19.45
C CYS A 401 65.64 1.20 -18.30
N ASN A 402 64.80 2.24 -18.20
CA ASN A 402 64.86 3.31 -17.20
C ASN A 402 66.23 4.01 -17.07
N LYS A 403 67.12 3.84 -18.05
CA LYS A 403 68.39 4.56 -18.11
C LYS A 403 68.15 5.93 -18.73
N ALA A 404 68.77 6.93 -18.13
CA ALA A 404 68.93 8.24 -18.71
C ALA A 404 69.73 8.14 -20.02
N PHE A 405 69.26 8.83 -21.05
CA PHE A 405 69.94 8.94 -22.33
C PHE A 405 69.75 10.35 -22.91
N TYR A 406 70.76 10.82 -23.62
CA TYR A 406 70.65 12.02 -24.44
C TYR A 406 70.29 11.62 -25.86
N GLU A 407 69.50 12.43 -26.54
CA GLU A 407 69.05 12.11 -27.90
C GLU A 407 70.21 12.06 -28.90
N LYS A 408 71.26 12.87 -28.66
CA LYS A 408 72.52 12.85 -29.41
C LYS A 408 73.29 11.53 -29.25
N ASP A 409 73.08 10.81 -28.15
CA ASP A 409 73.72 9.52 -27.84
C ASP A 409 72.78 8.32 -28.03
N ASN A 410 71.60 8.53 -28.62
CA ASN A 410 70.57 7.51 -28.81
C ASN A 410 70.78 6.68 -30.09
N TYR A 411 71.76 5.79 -30.05
CA TYR A 411 72.05 4.85 -31.13
C TYR A 411 71.12 3.62 -31.11
N ASN A 412 71.00 2.93 -32.25
CA ASN A 412 70.17 1.72 -32.42
C ASN A 412 70.47 0.59 -31.42
N TRP A 413 71.59 0.66 -30.70
CA TRP A 413 72.08 -0.37 -29.79
C TRP A 413 72.19 0.10 -28.34
N SER A 414 71.75 1.31 -28.02
CA SER A 414 71.91 1.92 -26.69
C SER A 414 70.98 1.27 -25.63
N CYS A 415 69.79 0.78 -26.02
CA CYS A 415 68.88 0.07 -25.13
C CYS A 415 68.97 -1.45 -25.31
N LEU A 416 69.27 -2.17 -24.23
CA LEU A 416 69.33 -3.63 -24.19
C LEU A 416 68.19 -4.16 -23.32
N ARG A 417 67.20 -4.83 -23.92
CA ARG A 417 66.04 -5.41 -23.22
C ARG A 417 65.85 -6.89 -23.51
N HIS A 418 65.26 -7.62 -22.58
CA HIS A 418 64.79 -8.98 -22.86
C HIS A 418 63.46 -8.90 -23.62
N ALA A 419 63.31 -9.71 -24.68
CA ALA A 419 62.04 -9.78 -25.41
C ALA A 419 60.93 -10.44 -24.58
N GLY A 420 61.30 -11.35 -23.67
CA GLY A 420 60.38 -12.08 -22.80
C GLY A 420 60.45 -11.62 -21.35
N LYS A 421 59.34 -11.77 -20.63
CA LYS A 421 59.28 -11.56 -19.19
C LYS A 421 60.07 -12.66 -18.45
N TRP A 422 60.72 -12.30 -17.34
CA TRP A 422 61.38 -13.25 -16.45
C TRP A 422 60.39 -14.31 -15.96
N ASN A 423 60.71 -15.59 -16.13
CA ASN A 423 59.83 -16.70 -15.73
C ASN A 423 60.12 -17.25 -14.32
N GLY A 424 61.04 -16.63 -13.57
CA GLY A 424 61.50 -17.08 -12.26
C GLY A 424 62.82 -17.85 -12.26
N THR A 425 63.27 -18.40 -13.39
CA THR A 425 64.50 -19.21 -13.49
C THR A 425 65.46 -18.79 -14.60
N MET A 426 64.97 -18.40 -15.77
CA MET A 426 65.77 -17.89 -16.88
C MET A 426 64.97 -17.01 -17.84
N TYR A 427 65.63 -16.08 -18.54
CA TYR A 427 65.02 -15.34 -19.62
C TYR A 427 64.88 -16.22 -20.86
N TRP A 428 63.65 -16.41 -21.34
CA TRP A 428 63.36 -17.23 -22.53
C TRP A 428 64.09 -16.77 -23.81
N CYS A 429 64.44 -15.48 -23.93
CA CYS A 429 65.08 -14.98 -25.15
C CYS A 429 66.57 -15.31 -25.28
N CYS A 430 67.29 -15.52 -24.17
CA CYS A 430 68.75 -15.68 -24.20
C CYS A 430 69.32 -16.61 -23.12
N GLY A 431 68.48 -17.28 -22.34
CA GLY A 431 68.88 -18.26 -21.33
C GLY A 431 69.64 -17.69 -20.13
N LYS A 432 69.69 -16.36 -19.95
CA LYS A 432 70.38 -15.76 -18.81
C LYS A 432 69.60 -16.07 -17.52
N LEU A 433 70.32 -16.40 -16.44
CA LEU A 433 69.79 -16.93 -15.17
C LEU A 433 69.54 -15.86 -14.09
N LYS A 434 69.85 -14.59 -14.35
CA LYS A 434 69.63 -13.51 -13.38
C LYS A 434 68.52 -12.59 -13.90
N GLU A 435 67.61 -12.19 -13.02
CA GLU A 435 66.55 -11.23 -13.31
C GLU A 435 67.11 -9.88 -13.80
N ASP A 436 68.27 -9.46 -13.28
CA ASP A 436 68.97 -8.22 -13.66
C ASP A 436 69.94 -8.37 -14.85
N ALA A 437 69.89 -9.50 -15.56
CA ALA A 437 70.80 -9.72 -16.67
C ALA A 437 70.55 -8.71 -17.81
N ILE A 438 71.62 -8.25 -18.47
CA ILE A 438 71.50 -7.35 -19.64
C ILE A 438 70.67 -8.02 -20.73
N GLY A 439 69.73 -7.28 -21.31
CA GLY A 439 68.83 -7.73 -22.36
C GLY A 439 69.51 -8.28 -23.62
N CYS A 440 68.77 -9.09 -24.38
CA CYS A 440 69.20 -9.73 -25.62
C CYS A 440 68.86 -8.91 -26.88
N VAL A 441 67.84 -8.05 -26.81
CA VAL A 441 67.36 -7.20 -27.92
C VAL A 441 67.97 -5.82 -27.80
N LYS A 442 68.62 -5.39 -28.88
CA LYS A 442 69.17 -4.04 -29.05
C LYS A 442 68.14 -3.15 -29.75
N SER A 443 67.82 -2.01 -29.17
CA SER A 443 66.96 -0.98 -29.75
C SER A 443 67.45 0.42 -29.39
N LYS A 444 66.94 1.44 -30.07
CA LYS A 444 67.03 2.82 -29.55
C LYS A 444 66.30 2.90 -28.21
N HIS A 445 66.70 3.85 -27.36
CA HIS A 445 65.90 4.24 -26.22
C HIS A 445 64.62 4.94 -26.71
N GLU A 446 63.48 4.55 -26.14
CA GLU A 446 62.17 5.16 -26.40
C GLU A 446 61.83 6.08 -25.23
N THR A 447 61.48 7.34 -25.52
CA THR A 447 61.09 8.31 -24.50
C THR A 447 59.79 7.89 -23.83
N ARG A 448 59.74 7.99 -22.49
CA ARG A 448 58.51 7.73 -21.73
C ARG A 448 57.44 8.80 -21.93
N ASP A 449 57.84 10.01 -22.33
CA ASP A 449 56.97 11.20 -22.31
C ASP A 449 56.23 11.50 -23.63
N ASP A 450 56.44 10.72 -24.69
CA ASP A 450 55.86 11.00 -26.02
C ASP A 450 54.47 10.35 -26.25
N GLU A 451 53.91 9.60 -25.29
CA GLU A 451 52.55 9.00 -25.42
C GLU A 451 51.46 9.75 -24.64
N GLU A 452 51.78 10.65 -23.70
CA GLU A 452 50.77 11.36 -22.89
C GLU A 452 50.39 12.75 -23.46
N GLY A 453 50.90 13.12 -24.65
CA GLY A 453 50.72 14.43 -25.27
C GLY A 453 49.46 14.61 -26.13
N ASP A 454 48.94 13.55 -26.74
CA ASP A 454 47.95 13.64 -27.85
C ASP A 454 46.67 12.80 -27.64
N GLU A 455 46.18 12.69 -26.40
CA GLU A 455 44.88 12.06 -26.14
C GLU A 455 43.67 12.82 -26.73
N ASN A 456 43.87 14.02 -27.32
CA ASN A 456 42.80 14.78 -27.96
C ASN A 456 42.65 14.53 -29.46
N GLU A 457 43.63 13.93 -30.16
CA GLU A 457 43.53 13.65 -31.61
C GLU A 457 43.22 12.17 -31.92
N ALA A 458 43.32 11.27 -30.95
CA ALA A 458 43.05 9.84 -31.12
C ALA A 458 41.55 9.44 -31.14
N ASN A 459 40.61 10.40 -31.17
CA ASN A 459 39.18 10.10 -31.16
C ASN A 459 38.60 9.74 -32.55
N ASP A 460 39.28 10.10 -33.63
CA ASP A 460 38.76 9.87 -34.99
C ASP A 460 39.19 8.52 -35.60
N GLU A 461 40.35 7.96 -35.23
CA GLU A 461 40.78 6.65 -35.76
C GLU A 461 40.13 5.43 -35.06
N ILE A 462 39.52 5.63 -33.88
CA ILE A 462 38.81 4.56 -33.15
C ILE A 462 37.44 4.23 -33.78
N ALA A 463 36.95 5.05 -34.71
CA ALA A 463 35.68 4.79 -35.42
C ALA A 463 35.75 3.54 -36.32
N ASN A 464 36.89 3.26 -36.96
CA ASN A 464 36.99 2.19 -37.96
C ASN A 464 37.28 0.79 -37.38
N LYS A 465 37.73 0.67 -36.11
CA LYS A 465 37.90 -0.63 -35.42
C LYS A 465 36.62 -1.15 -34.74
N LYS A 466 35.48 -0.44 -34.83
CA LYS A 466 34.21 -0.84 -34.16
C LYS A 466 33.33 -1.82 -34.94
N ILE A 467 33.65 -2.13 -36.20
CA ILE A 467 32.79 -2.97 -37.07
C ILE A 467 32.78 -4.46 -36.66
N ASN A 468 33.80 -4.94 -35.94
CA ASN A 468 33.88 -6.35 -35.49
C ASN A 468 33.44 -6.59 -34.02
N LYS A 469 32.83 -5.60 -33.35
CA LYS A 469 32.37 -5.80 -31.96
C LYS A 469 31.01 -6.49 -31.95
N LYS A 470 30.95 -7.67 -31.33
CA LYS A 470 29.69 -8.41 -31.07
C LYS A 470 28.75 -7.54 -30.22
N CYS A 471 27.47 -7.49 -30.57
CA CYS A 471 26.46 -6.77 -29.80
C CYS A 471 26.37 -7.33 -28.36
N PRO A 472 26.38 -6.50 -27.30
CA PRO A 472 26.34 -6.98 -25.92
C PRO A 472 25.02 -7.70 -25.57
N SER A 473 23.91 -7.35 -26.24
CA SER A 473 22.58 -7.89 -25.93
C SER A 473 22.30 -9.24 -26.61
N CYS A 474 22.78 -9.45 -27.84
CA CYS A 474 22.48 -10.68 -28.61
C CYS A 474 23.72 -11.46 -29.10
N LYS A 475 24.93 -10.91 -28.92
CA LYS A 475 26.22 -11.46 -29.36
C LYS A 475 26.40 -11.64 -30.88
N GLU A 476 25.46 -11.18 -31.70
CA GLU A 476 25.57 -11.15 -33.16
C GLU A 476 26.41 -9.93 -33.62
N ILE A 477 27.08 -10.07 -34.76
CA ILE A 477 27.91 -9.03 -35.36
C ILE A 477 27.05 -8.28 -36.39
N GLY A 478 27.28 -6.98 -36.59
CA GLY A 478 26.63 -6.21 -37.66
C GLY A 478 25.52 -5.24 -37.23
N HIS A 479 25.34 -4.98 -35.93
CA HIS A 479 24.48 -3.88 -35.46
C HIS A 479 24.98 -3.27 -34.15
N LEU A 480 24.62 -2.01 -33.93
CA LEU A 480 24.95 -1.27 -32.71
C LEU A 480 24.03 -1.72 -31.54
N PRO A 481 24.45 -1.60 -30.27
CA PRO A 481 23.65 -2.01 -29.11
C PRO A 481 22.23 -1.42 -29.12
N HIS A 482 22.09 -0.15 -29.47
CA HIS A 482 20.79 0.55 -29.55
C HIS A 482 19.93 0.14 -30.77
N GLN A 483 20.49 -0.61 -31.71
CA GLN A 483 19.80 -1.17 -32.88
C GLN A 483 19.58 -2.68 -32.76
N CYS A 484 19.83 -3.28 -31.60
CA CYS A 484 19.69 -4.72 -31.42
C CYS A 484 18.23 -5.20 -31.51
N PRO A 485 17.90 -6.14 -32.42
CA PRO A 485 16.54 -6.64 -32.58
C PRO A 485 16.06 -7.41 -31.34
N LYS A 486 16.99 -7.93 -30.53
CA LYS A 486 16.72 -8.69 -29.29
C LYS A 486 16.79 -7.85 -28.00
N ASP A 487 16.94 -6.53 -28.10
CA ASP A 487 16.98 -5.65 -26.91
C ASP A 487 15.57 -5.49 -26.31
N PRO A 488 15.31 -5.86 -25.05
CA PRO A 488 13.99 -5.70 -24.43
C PRO A 488 13.60 -4.24 -24.15
N ASN A 489 14.53 -3.28 -24.24
CA ASN A 489 14.23 -1.87 -23.99
C ASN A 489 13.61 -1.19 -25.22
N ALA A 490 12.64 -0.29 -24.97
CA ALA A 490 11.99 0.50 -26.00
C ALA A 490 12.91 1.58 -26.56
N ARG A 491 12.99 1.68 -27.89
CA ARG A 491 13.75 2.71 -28.61
C ARG A 491 12.96 4.01 -28.68
N SER A 492 13.64 5.13 -28.43
CA SER A 492 13.04 6.47 -28.39
C SER A 492 12.71 7.06 -29.77
N ASN A 493 13.31 6.56 -30.86
CA ASN A 493 13.21 7.14 -32.21
C ASN A 493 12.50 6.23 -33.24
N VAL A 494 11.62 5.31 -32.81
CA VAL A 494 10.91 4.37 -33.70
C VAL A 494 9.41 4.45 -33.47
N ASN A 495 8.62 4.12 -34.51
CA ASN A 495 7.17 4.05 -34.44
C ASN A 495 6.72 3.10 -33.30
N GLN A 496 5.90 3.62 -32.38
CA GLN A 496 5.52 2.91 -31.15
C GLN A 496 4.85 1.56 -31.41
N LYS A 497 4.06 1.42 -32.50
CA LYS A 497 3.37 0.17 -32.81
C LYS A 497 4.34 -0.95 -33.22
N GLU A 498 5.24 -0.66 -34.15
CA GLU A 498 6.27 -1.62 -34.60
C GLU A 498 7.21 -2.00 -33.44
N GLU A 499 7.48 -1.04 -32.55
CA GLU A 499 8.34 -1.27 -31.39
C GLU A 499 7.67 -2.17 -30.33
N ILE A 500 6.36 -2.01 -30.10
CA ILE A 500 5.59 -2.92 -29.23
C ILE A 500 5.59 -4.35 -29.80
N ASP A 501 5.40 -4.50 -31.11
CA ASP A 501 5.42 -5.81 -31.77
C ASP A 501 6.80 -6.49 -31.68
N ARG A 502 7.89 -5.72 -31.83
CA ARG A 502 9.27 -6.20 -31.63
C ARG A 502 9.51 -6.70 -30.21
N ILE A 503 9.11 -5.92 -29.20
CA ILE A 503 9.26 -6.28 -27.78
C ILE A 503 8.44 -7.54 -27.47
N PHE A 504 7.20 -7.62 -27.98
CA PHE A 504 6.34 -8.78 -27.79
C PHE A 504 6.93 -10.06 -28.40
N LEU A 505 7.45 -10.00 -29.64
CA LEU A 505 8.12 -11.15 -30.27
C LEU A 505 9.38 -11.59 -29.50
N THR A 506 10.09 -10.64 -28.89
CA THR A 506 11.29 -10.91 -28.08
C THR A 506 10.92 -11.63 -26.78
N HIS A 507 9.87 -11.18 -26.08
CA HIS A 507 9.35 -11.86 -24.89
C HIS A 507 8.85 -13.27 -25.21
N ARG A 508 8.07 -13.43 -26.30
CA ARG A 508 7.54 -14.72 -26.72
C ARG A 508 8.64 -15.75 -27.05
N ARG A 509 9.78 -15.32 -27.60
CA ARG A 509 10.95 -16.20 -27.81
C ARG A 509 11.62 -16.59 -26.50
N ARG A 510 11.71 -15.68 -25.54
CA ARG A 510 12.29 -15.94 -24.22
C ARG A 510 11.47 -16.95 -23.43
N ASP A 511 10.15 -16.82 -23.46
CA ASP A 511 9.24 -17.73 -22.75
C ASP A 511 9.30 -19.16 -23.32
N ARG A 512 9.45 -19.31 -24.64
CA ARG A 512 9.67 -20.63 -25.25
C ARG A 512 10.98 -21.28 -24.82
N MET A 513 12.06 -20.51 -24.74
CA MET A 513 13.38 -20.99 -24.28
C MET A 513 13.37 -21.34 -22.78
N GLY A 514 12.70 -20.52 -21.96
CA GLY A 514 12.58 -20.74 -20.51
C GLY A 514 11.78 -22.01 -20.17
N ASN A 515 10.72 -22.28 -20.93
CA ASN A 515 9.93 -23.51 -20.75
C ASN A 515 10.73 -24.77 -21.13
N MET A 516 11.57 -24.72 -22.17
CA MET A 516 12.48 -25.83 -22.49
C MET A 516 13.51 -26.10 -21.38
N THR A 517 14.07 -25.05 -20.77
CA THR A 517 15.05 -25.23 -19.68
C THR A 517 14.40 -25.77 -18.41
N ASN A 518 13.16 -25.36 -18.11
CA ASN A 518 12.41 -25.86 -16.97
C ASN A 518 12.09 -27.35 -17.10
N ASP A 519 11.67 -27.81 -18.28
CA ASP A 519 11.42 -29.24 -18.55
C ASP A 519 12.69 -30.10 -18.39
N VAL A 520 13.85 -29.58 -18.79
CA VAL A 520 15.13 -30.26 -18.58
C VAL A 520 15.48 -30.34 -17.10
N THR A 521 15.31 -29.25 -16.33
CA THR A 521 15.56 -29.27 -14.88
C THR A 521 14.57 -30.13 -14.10
N ILE A 522 13.31 -30.23 -14.51
CA ILE A 522 12.32 -31.11 -13.89
C ILE A 522 12.69 -32.58 -14.15
N LYS A 523 13.12 -32.93 -15.38
CA LYS A 523 13.65 -34.27 -15.69
C LYS A 523 14.93 -34.57 -14.91
N LEU A 524 15.83 -33.60 -14.74
CA LEU A 524 17.06 -33.79 -13.96
C LEU A 524 16.76 -34.01 -12.46
N LYS A 525 15.83 -33.25 -11.89
CA LYS A 525 15.39 -33.44 -10.49
C LYS A 525 14.64 -34.75 -10.27
N ALA A 526 13.87 -35.21 -11.25
CA ALA A 526 13.22 -36.52 -11.18
C ALA A 526 14.25 -37.67 -11.20
N MET A 527 15.35 -37.52 -11.94
CA MET A 527 16.45 -38.49 -11.92
C MET A 527 17.26 -38.47 -10.62
N LEU A 528 17.41 -37.31 -9.97
CA LEU A 528 18.14 -37.21 -8.70
C LEU A 528 17.35 -37.70 -7.47
N LYS A 529 16.01 -37.66 -7.51
CA LYS A 529 15.16 -38.17 -6.42
C LYS A 529 15.15 -39.70 -6.27
N ILE A 530 15.68 -40.43 -7.25
CA ILE A 530 15.78 -41.90 -7.17
C ILE A 530 16.89 -42.35 -6.19
N ASN A 531 17.76 -41.44 -5.74
CA ASN A 531 18.89 -41.79 -4.85
C ASN A 531 18.71 -41.36 -3.38
N GLU A 532 17.62 -40.67 -3.01
CA GLU A 532 17.42 -40.18 -1.63
C GLU A 532 16.62 -41.14 -0.73
N GLU A 533 16.08 -42.24 -1.27
CA GLU A 533 15.31 -43.21 -0.48
C GLU A 533 16.18 -44.29 0.22
N ASP A 534 17.49 -44.35 -0.08
CA ASP A 534 18.41 -45.35 0.50
C ASP A 534 19.23 -44.85 1.72
N GLU A 535 19.08 -43.60 2.18
CA GLU A 535 19.88 -43.04 3.29
C GLU A 535 19.12 -42.83 4.63
N LYS A 536 17.93 -43.40 4.81
CA LYS A 536 17.13 -43.23 6.05
C LYS A 536 17.17 -44.40 7.05
N GLU A 537 18.21 -45.23 7.03
CA GLU A 537 18.51 -46.15 8.12
C GLU A 537 19.89 -45.85 8.72
N GLY A 538 19.91 -45.05 9.79
CA GLY A 538 21.08 -44.95 10.66
C GLY A 538 21.50 -43.53 10.98
N LYS A 539 20.91 -42.97 12.04
CA LYS A 539 21.57 -42.12 13.06
C LYS A 539 20.53 -41.55 14.04
N THR A 540 20.19 -42.34 15.05
CA THR A 540 19.70 -41.85 16.34
C THR A 540 20.72 -42.25 17.38
N GLN A 541 21.53 -41.29 17.80
CA GLN A 541 22.14 -41.15 19.13
C GLN A 541 23.26 -40.11 19.04
N ARG A 542 22.95 -38.86 19.39
CA ARG A 542 23.93 -37.94 19.99
C ARG A 542 23.22 -36.79 20.71
N GLU A 543 23.30 -36.89 22.04
CA GLU A 543 23.56 -35.81 23.00
C GLU A 543 22.65 -34.59 22.95
N ASN A 544 21.59 -34.71 23.76
CA ASN A 544 20.77 -33.62 24.25
C ASN A 544 21.47 -33.04 25.49
N ILE A 545 22.13 -31.88 25.36
CA ILE A 545 22.62 -31.09 26.49
C ILE A 545 22.05 -29.68 26.34
N GLY A 546 21.13 -29.36 27.26
CA GLY A 546 20.98 -28.04 27.88
C GLY A 546 20.28 -26.96 27.08
N PHE A 547 18.96 -26.83 27.27
CA PHE A 547 18.22 -25.57 27.40
C PHE A 547 16.83 -25.88 27.98
N GLU A 548 16.77 -26.24 29.26
CA GLU A 548 15.49 -26.52 29.96
C GLU A 548 14.66 -25.24 30.20
N ASP A 549 15.27 -24.05 30.16
CA ASP A 549 14.58 -22.79 30.48
C ASP A 549 13.78 -22.16 29.30
N ILE A 550 13.90 -22.70 28.09
CA ILE A 550 13.15 -22.20 26.90
C ILE A 550 11.89 -23.03 26.63
N GLU A 551 11.84 -24.28 27.08
CA GLU A 551 10.66 -25.15 26.90
C GLU A 551 9.55 -24.80 27.89
N GLU A 552 9.88 -24.29 29.08
CA GLU A 552 8.90 -23.82 30.09
C GLU A 552 8.15 -22.56 29.62
N VAL A 553 8.85 -21.62 28.97
CA VAL A 553 8.22 -20.44 28.33
C VAL A 553 7.37 -20.83 27.11
N ARG A 554 7.69 -21.94 26.45
CA ARG A 554 6.92 -22.46 25.32
C ARG A 554 5.66 -23.18 25.76
N LEU A 555 5.68 -23.85 26.92
CA LEU A 555 4.52 -24.55 27.48
C LEU A 555 3.49 -23.59 28.10
N GLU A 556 3.92 -22.49 28.74
CA GLU A 556 2.99 -21.46 29.21
C GLU A 556 2.32 -20.65 28.08
N ALA A 557 2.92 -20.61 26.88
CA ALA A 557 2.34 -19.94 25.71
C ALA A 557 1.34 -20.82 24.92
N ILE A 558 1.18 -22.09 25.27
CA ILE A 558 0.34 -23.07 24.53
C ILE A 558 -0.92 -23.48 25.32
N GLU A 559 -1.10 -23.02 26.56
CA GLU A 559 -2.39 -23.23 27.24
C GLU A 559 -3.48 -22.32 26.67
N THR A 560 -4.35 -23.00 25.92
CA THR A 560 -5.63 -22.59 25.31
C THR A 560 -5.59 -22.01 23.89
N PRO A 561 -5.35 -22.85 22.86
CA PRO A 561 -6.06 -22.63 21.61
C PRO A 561 -7.54 -22.85 21.92
N ILE A 562 -8.31 -21.76 22.04
CA ILE A 562 -9.75 -21.81 21.88
C ILE A 562 -9.98 -22.44 20.51
N ASN A 563 -10.32 -23.72 20.48
CA ASN A 563 -10.59 -24.47 19.26
C ASN A 563 -11.91 -23.96 18.68
N VAL A 564 -11.85 -22.82 17.99
CA VAL A 564 -12.99 -22.15 17.34
C VAL A 564 -13.68 -23.13 16.38
N PHE A 565 -12.95 -24.11 15.86
CA PHE A 565 -13.48 -25.18 15.02
C PHE A 565 -14.39 -26.17 15.79
N GLU A 566 -14.05 -26.53 17.02
CA GLU A 566 -14.88 -27.41 17.85
C GLU A 566 -16.15 -26.72 18.35
N ILE A 567 -16.06 -25.41 18.65
CA ILE A 567 -17.22 -24.59 19.00
C ILE A 567 -18.13 -24.37 17.78
N ALA A 568 -17.56 -24.18 16.58
CA ALA A 568 -18.31 -24.10 15.33
C ALA A 568 -18.99 -25.44 14.98
N LYS A 569 -18.31 -26.57 15.19
CA LYS A 569 -18.86 -27.92 14.98
C LYS A 569 -20.00 -28.22 15.95
N LYS A 570 -19.87 -27.90 17.24
CA LYS A 570 -20.95 -28.01 18.25
C LYS A 570 -22.14 -27.09 17.94
N ARG A 571 -21.95 -25.96 17.26
CA ARG A 571 -23.05 -25.08 16.79
C ARG A 571 -23.75 -25.61 15.52
N LEU A 572 -23.02 -26.28 14.64
CA LEU A 572 -23.58 -26.97 13.45
C LEU A 572 -24.36 -28.25 13.82
N GLU A 573 -23.93 -28.98 14.84
CA GLU A 573 -24.64 -30.17 15.35
C GLU A 573 -25.90 -29.80 16.17
N LYS A 574 -25.91 -28.65 16.87
CA LYS A 574 -27.12 -28.13 17.55
C LYS A 574 -28.15 -27.53 16.59
N SER A 575 -27.73 -27.01 15.44
CA SER A 575 -28.67 -26.48 14.42
C SER A 575 -29.28 -27.57 13.53
N SER A 576 -28.57 -28.68 13.30
CA SER A 576 -29.10 -29.82 12.54
C SER A 576 -30.06 -30.72 13.34
N SER A 577 -29.93 -30.79 14.67
CA SER A 577 -30.87 -31.52 15.55
C SER A 577 -32.19 -30.75 15.79
N SER A 578 -32.14 -29.41 15.87
CA SER A 578 -33.31 -28.53 16.04
C SER A 578 -34.24 -28.50 14.81
N VAL A 579 -33.69 -28.62 13.60
CA VAL A 579 -34.47 -28.60 12.35
C VAL A 579 -35.18 -29.93 12.09
N LYS A 580 -34.63 -31.07 12.55
CA LYS A 580 -35.28 -32.38 12.42
C LYS A 580 -36.49 -32.54 13.35
N HIS A 581 -36.47 -31.98 14.56
CA HIS A 581 -37.63 -32.04 15.48
C HIS A 581 -38.81 -31.14 15.06
N ARG A 582 -38.54 -30.02 14.37
CA ARG A 582 -39.60 -29.13 13.85
C ARG A 582 -40.27 -29.66 12.57
N LYS A 583 -39.59 -30.46 11.75
CA LYS A 583 -40.21 -31.09 10.57
C LYS A 583 -41.08 -32.30 10.92
N LEU A 584 -40.70 -33.10 11.93
CA LEU A 584 -41.51 -34.24 12.39
C LEU A 584 -42.74 -33.82 13.20
N SER A 585 -42.68 -32.74 13.99
CA SER A 585 -43.85 -32.26 14.73
C SER A 585 -44.91 -31.60 13.84
N ARG A 586 -44.51 -31.03 12.69
CA ARG A 586 -45.42 -30.37 11.75
C ARG A 586 -46.07 -31.34 10.75
N MET A 587 -45.51 -32.54 10.55
CA MET A 587 -46.17 -33.61 9.77
C MET A 587 -47.15 -34.42 10.62
N ASN A 588 -46.95 -34.54 11.93
CA ASN A 588 -47.89 -35.25 12.81
C ASN A 588 -49.13 -34.41 13.22
N SER A 589 -49.11 -33.09 13.03
CA SER A 589 -50.25 -32.21 13.36
C SER A 589 -51.19 -31.91 12.18
N MET A 590 -50.90 -32.40 10.97
CA MET A 590 -51.81 -32.25 9.80
C MET A 590 -52.52 -33.56 9.41
N SER A 591 -52.31 -34.66 10.14
CA SER A 591 -52.92 -35.96 9.85
C SER A 591 -54.05 -36.36 10.80
N LYS A 592 -54.45 -35.51 11.77
CA LYS A 592 -55.45 -35.87 12.79
C LYS A 592 -56.79 -35.12 12.72
N ASP A 593 -56.94 -34.13 11.84
CA ASP A 593 -58.16 -33.30 11.79
C ASP A 593 -58.99 -33.49 10.51
N PHE A 594 -58.91 -34.65 9.84
CA PHE A 594 -59.66 -34.88 8.58
C PHE A 594 -60.45 -36.20 8.51
N THR A 595 -60.79 -36.79 9.66
CA THR A 595 -61.70 -37.96 9.72
C THR A 595 -62.70 -37.80 10.85
N GLY A 596 -63.87 -37.22 10.56
CA GLY A 596 -64.94 -37.14 11.55
C GLY A 596 -66.09 -36.22 11.18
N LEU A 597 -66.64 -36.32 9.97
CA LEU A 597 -67.95 -35.73 9.65
C LEU A 597 -68.50 -36.28 8.31
N LEU A 598 -68.79 -37.58 8.30
CA LEU A 598 -69.67 -38.22 7.31
C LEU A 598 -70.37 -39.39 8.02
N ASP A 599 -71.54 -39.14 8.60
CA ASP A 599 -72.64 -40.12 8.66
C ASP A 599 -73.88 -39.51 9.30
N SER A 600 -74.84 -39.11 8.46
CA SER A 600 -76.29 -39.29 8.68
C SER A 600 -77.03 -38.71 7.48
N GLY A 601 -77.22 -39.56 6.47
CA GLY A 601 -78.14 -39.30 5.38
C GLY A 601 -79.60 -39.47 5.85
N LEU A 602 -80.47 -38.62 5.32
CA LEU A 602 -81.88 -38.93 5.16
C LEU A 602 -82.32 -38.41 3.79
N LEU A 603 -82.66 -39.39 2.95
CA LEU A 603 -83.22 -39.30 1.60
C LEU A 603 -84.59 -38.62 1.62
N LEU A 604 -84.91 -37.85 0.56
CA LEU A 604 -85.90 -38.26 -0.46
C LEU A 604 -86.20 -37.13 -1.48
N SER A 605 -86.13 -37.52 -2.76
CA SER A 605 -87.09 -37.16 -3.84
C SER A 605 -87.00 -35.72 -4.40
N SER A 606 -87.04 -35.40 -5.69
CA SER A 606 -87.19 -36.16 -6.94
C SER A 606 -87.02 -35.20 -8.14
N LYS A 607 -86.62 -35.76 -9.28
CA LYS A 607 -87.04 -35.45 -10.67
C LYS A 607 -86.65 -34.14 -11.36
N ASN A 608 -85.92 -34.34 -12.47
CA ASN A 608 -86.13 -33.85 -13.84
C ASN A 608 -86.21 -32.34 -14.09
N TYR A 609 -85.31 -31.80 -14.92
CA TYR A 609 -85.62 -31.49 -16.33
C TYR A 609 -84.40 -31.00 -17.11
N GLU A 610 -84.39 -31.36 -18.39
CA GLU A 610 -83.64 -30.81 -19.53
C GLU A 610 -83.69 -29.26 -19.53
N GLY A 611 -82.77 -28.47 -20.05
CA GLY A 611 -81.90 -28.58 -21.21
C GLY A 611 -81.74 -27.16 -21.80
N SER A 612 -80.77 -27.00 -22.71
CA SER A 612 -80.81 -26.03 -23.82
C SER A 612 -80.48 -24.54 -23.59
N HIS A 613 -79.31 -24.18 -24.14
CA HIS A 613 -79.14 -23.12 -25.14
C HIS A 613 -79.34 -21.62 -24.83
N SER A 614 -78.20 -20.91 -24.91
CA SER A 614 -77.87 -19.96 -25.99
C SER A 614 -78.21 -18.46 -25.86
N ARG A 615 -77.28 -17.70 -26.45
CA ARG A 615 -77.22 -16.26 -26.82
C ARG A 615 -76.84 -15.28 -25.71
N ARG A 616 -75.63 -14.71 -25.76
CA ARG A 616 -75.08 -13.67 -26.66
C ARG A 616 -75.85 -12.34 -26.62
N GLN A 617 -75.02 -11.30 -26.48
CA GLN A 617 -75.19 -9.91 -26.91
C GLN A 617 -76.06 -9.03 -26.02
N SER A 618 -75.81 -7.75 -25.82
CA SER A 618 -74.61 -6.91 -25.90
C SER A 618 -75.12 -5.50 -25.62
N ILE A 619 -74.29 -4.69 -24.94
CA ILE A 619 -74.09 -3.26 -25.23
C ILE A 619 -75.17 -2.22 -24.78
N ASN A 620 -74.58 -1.12 -24.26
CA ASN A 620 -75.04 0.27 -24.08
C ASN A 620 -75.78 0.66 -22.79
N PHE A 621 -75.20 1.50 -21.92
CA PHE A 621 -74.83 2.94 -22.00
C PHE A 621 -76.00 3.91 -21.78
N LYS A 622 -75.90 4.65 -20.66
CA LYS A 622 -76.27 6.06 -20.35
C LYS A 622 -76.98 6.13 -18.99
N LEU A 623 -76.36 6.73 -17.97
CA LEU A 623 -76.24 8.17 -17.68
C LEU A 623 -77.59 8.86 -17.44
N SER A 624 -77.63 9.51 -16.26
CA SER A 624 -78.47 10.62 -15.77
C SER A 624 -79.29 10.18 -14.53
N SER A 625 -78.84 10.49 -13.32
CA SER A 625 -79.11 11.76 -12.61
C SER A 625 -80.60 12.06 -12.47
N ILE A 626 -81.11 12.10 -11.25
CA ILE A 626 -81.71 13.28 -10.58
C ILE A 626 -82.40 12.82 -9.30
N ASP A 627 -82.30 13.70 -8.31
CA ASP A 627 -82.82 13.72 -6.96
C ASP A 627 -84.28 13.27 -6.78
N THR A 628 -84.54 12.57 -5.67
CA THR A 628 -85.42 13.05 -4.58
C THR A 628 -85.15 12.25 -3.31
#